data_AF-A0A524IEC6-F1
#
_entry.id   AF-A0A524IEC6-F1
#
_cell.length_a   1.000
_cell.length_b   1.000
_cell.length_c   1.000
_cell.angle_alpha   90.00
_cell.angle_beta   90.00
_cell.angle_gamma   90.00
#
_symmetry.space_group_name_H-M   'P 1'
#
loop_
_entity.id
_entity.type
_entity.pdbx_description
1 polymer ?
#
loop_
_entity_poly.entity_id
_entity_poly.type
_entity_poly.pdbx_seq_one_letter_code
_entity_poly.pdbx_strand_id
1 'polypeptide(L)' 'MAIVSPFRGIHFDLSRVPDLSQVVSPPYDVISPEEQTGLHRRHPRNIVWIDFGLEK' A
#
# COMPACT_ATOMS: atom_id res chain seq x y z
N MET A 1 21.31 24.72 -11.09
CA MET A 1 20.93 23.54 -11.89
C MET A 1 20.68 22.39 -10.93
N ALA A 2 19.54 21.71 -11.00
CA ALA A 2 19.22 20.62 -10.05
C ALA A 2 20.03 19.36 -10.38
N ILE A 3 20.57 18.70 -9.36
CA ILE A 3 21.21 17.39 -9.49
C ILE A 3 20.13 16.34 -9.26
N VAL A 4 19.89 15.50 -10.26
CA VAL A 4 18.96 14.37 -10.19
C VAL A 4 19.76 13.08 -10.14
N SER A 5 19.49 12.23 -9.15
CA SER A 5 20.17 10.94 -8.96
C SER A 5 19.13 9.86 -8.69
N PRO A 6 19.33 8.62 -9.16
CA PRO A 6 18.45 7.52 -8.83
C PRO A 6 18.54 7.18 -7.33
N PHE A 7 17.47 6.59 -6.81
CA PHE A 7 17.44 5.95 -5.50
C PHE A 7 16.96 4.51 -5.66
N ARG A 8 17.26 3.67 -4.66
CA ARG A 8 16.81 2.29 -4.66
C ARG A 8 15.33 2.25 -4.30
N GLY A 9 14.50 1.77 -5.23
CA GLY A 9 13.08 1.53 -4.99
C GLY A 9 12.85 0.43 -3.95
N ILE A 10 11.70 0.50 -3.29
CA ILE A 10 11.20 -0.53 -2.37
C ILE A 10 10.21 -1.40 -3.13
N HIS A 11 10.29 -2.72 -2.94
CA HIS A 11 9.37 -3.68 -3.54
C HIS A 11 8.71 -4.54 -2.46
N PHE A 12 7.57 -5.15 -2.80
CA PHE A 12 6.98 -6.19 -1.97
C PHE A 12 7.91 -7.40 -1.87
N ASP A 13 7.95 -7.99 -0.68
CA ASP A 13 8.65 -9.26 -0.44
C ASP A 13 7.74 -10.43 -0.81
N LEU A 14 7.96 -11.00 -1.99
CA LEU A 14 7.18 -12.12 -2.53
C LEU A 14 7.31 -13.41 -1.72
N SER A 15 8.38 -13.57 -0.91
CA SER A 15 8.50 -14.72 -0.01
C SER A 15 7.51 -14.64 1.15
N ARG A 16 7.11 -13.42 1.51
CA ARG A 16 6.17 -13.14 2.61
C ARG A 16 4.74 -12.90 2.10
N VAL A 17 4.60 -12.48 0.85
CA VAL A 17 3.30 -12.25 0.20
C VAL A 17 3.35 -12.80 -1.24
N PRO A 18 3.01 -14.09 -1.41
CA PRO A 18 3.04 -14.72 -2.73
C PRO A 18 1.98 -14.18 -3.69
N ASP A 19 0.82 -13.78 -3.15
CA ASP A 19 -0.27 -13.16 -3.92
C ASP A 19 -0.34 -11.66 -3.65
N LEU A 20 0.18 -10.87 -4.59
CA LEU A 20 0.20 -9.41 -4.49
C LEU A 20 -1.21 -8.79 -4.43
N SER A 21 -2.24 -9.44 -4.99
CA SER A 21 -3.60 -8.89 -5.03
C SER A 21 -4.21 -8.68 -3.64
N GLN A 22 -3.69 -9.39 -2.63
CA GLN A 22 -4.09 -9.26 -1.24
C GLN A 22 -3.53 -8.00 -0.57
N VAL A 23 -2.40 -7.47 -1.06
CA VAL A 23 -1.66 -6.40 -0.39
C VAL A 23 -1.57 -5.10 -1.18
N VAL A 24 -2.05 -5.06 -2.42
CA VAL A 24 -2.17 -3.82 -3.18
C VAL A 24 -3.53 -3.16 -2.93
N SER A 25 -3.61 -1.87 -3.21
CA SER A 25 -4.83 -1.08 -3.24
C SER A 25 -4.87 -0.21 -4.49
N PRO A 26 -6.05 0.28 -4.89
CA PRO A 26 -6.14 1.44 -5.77
C PRO A 26 -5.42 2.65 -5.16
N PRO A 27 -5.09 3.66 -5.97
CA PRO A 27 -4.56 4.94 -5.50
C PRO A 27 -5.45 5.60 -4.44
N TYR A 28 -4.82 6.37 -3.54
CA TYR A 28 -5.44 6.94 -2.35
C TYR A 28 -6.60 7.90 -2.63
N ASP A 29 -6.60 8.56 -3.79
CA ASP A 29 -7.64 9.47 -4.25
C ASP A 29 -8.92 8.78 -4.74
N VAL A 30 -8.91 7.44 -4.79
CA VAL A 30 -9.99 6.64 -5.39
C VAL A 30 -10.76 5.82 -4.36
N ILE A 31 -10.27 5.67 -3.12
CA ILE A 31 -10.89 4.76 -2.13
C ILE A 31 -11.77 5.50 -1.12
N SER A 32 -12.97 4.98 -0.85
CA SER A 32 -13.87 5.43 0.22
C SER A 32 -13.43 4.91 1.60
N PRO A 33 -13.94 5.46 2.72
CA PRO A 33 -13.67 4.93 4.07
C PRO A 33 -14.08 3.46 4.26
N GLU A 34 -15.17 3.04 3.62
CA GLU A 34 -15.64 1.65 3.63
C GLU A 34 -14.69 0.74 2.85
N GLU A 35 -14.21 1.21 1.69
CA GLU A 35 -13.22 0.50 0.88
C GLU A 35 -11.87 0.40 1.59
N GLN A 36 -11.42 1.47 2.24
CA GLN A 36 -10.26 1.47 3.12
C GLN A 36 -10.41 0.39 4.20
N THR A 37 -11.53 0.39 4.92
CA THR A 37 -11.81 -0.62 5.95
C THR A 37 -11.76 -2.04 5.39
N GLY A 38 -12.31 -2.24 4.18
CA GLY A 38 -12.24 -3.52 3.46
C GLY A 38 -10.80 -3.94 3.12
N LEU A 39 -9.96 -3.01 2.65
CA LEU A 39 -8.55 -3.25 2.33
C LEU A 39 -7.73 -3.58 3.57
N HIS A 40 -7.99 -2.91 4.70
CA HIS A 40 -7.34 -3.22 5.98
C HIS A 40 -7.67 -4.63 6.45
N ARG A 41 -8.92 -5.07 6.26
CA ARG A 41 -9.37 -6.43 6.59
C ARG A 41 -8.87 -7.47 5.61
N ARG A 42 -8.66 -7.11 4.33
CA ARG A 42 -8.19 -8.02 3.28
C ARG A 42 -6.86 -8.67 3.64
N HIS A 43 -5.90 -7.86 4.11
CA HIS A 43 -4.61 -8.38 4.55
C HIS A 43 -3.94 -7.45 5.58
N PRO A 44 -3.33 -8.00 6.65
CA PRO A 44 -2.66 -7.19 7.69
C PRO A 44 -1.43 -6.40 7.19
N ARG A 45 -1.01 -6.63 5.94
CA ARG A 45 0.12 -5.94 5.29
C ARG A 45 -0.28 -5.24 3.99
N ASN A 46 -1.56 -4.92 3.84
CA ASN A 46 -2.01 -4.17 2.68
C ASN A 46 -1.35 -2.77 2.66
N ILE A 47 -0.97 -2.29 1.47
CA ILE A 47 -0.24 -1.04 1.30
C ILE A 47 -1.01 0.18 1.80
N VAL A 48 -2.34 0.09 1.86
CA VAL A 48 -3.23 1.12 2.41
C VAL A 48 -2.82 1.55 3.82
N TRP A 49 -2.16 0.71 4.62
CA TRP A 49 -1.66 1.08 5.95
C TRP A 49 -0.56 2.16 5.93
N ILE A 50 0.16 2.30 4.81
CA ILE A 50 1.20 3.34 4.63
C ILE A 50 0.54 4.68 4.31
N ASP A 51 -0.47 4.66 3.44
CA ASP A 51 -1.14 5.86 2.95
C ASP A 51 -2.21 6.35 3.95
N PHE A 52 -2.99 5.43 4.51
CA PHE A 52 -4.09 5.70 5.43
C PHE A 52 -4.14 4.68 6.58
N GLY A 53 -3.56 5.06 7.72
CA GLY A 53 -3.80 4.35 8.97
C GLY A 53 -5.28 4.38 9.39
N LEU A 54 -5.63 3.60 10.42
CA LEU A 54 -6.95 3.74 11.05
C LEU A 54 -6.90 4.92 12.04
N GLU A 55 -7.90 5.80 11.95
CA GLU A 55 -8.16 6.77 13.01
C GLU A 55 -8.45 6.05 14.34
N LYS A 56 -8.03 6.65 15.44
CA LYS A 56 -8.20 6.10 16.79
C LYS A 56 -9.46 6.61 17.45
#